data_AF-A0A3A1Y5I0-F1
#
_entry.id   AF-A0A3A1Y5I0-F1
#
_cell.length_a   1.000
_cell.length_b   1.000
_cell.length_c   1.000
_cell.angle_alpha   90.00
_cell.angle_beta   90.00
_cell.angle_gamma   90.00
#
_symmetry.space_group_name_H-M   'P 1'
#
loop_
_entity.id
_entity.type
_entity.pdbx_description
1 polymer ?
#
loop_
_entity_poly.entity_id
_entity_poly.type
_entity_poly.pdbx_seq_one_letter_code
_entity_poly.pdbx_strand_id
1 'polypeptide(L)'
;MQDNKTVNITQALKRIPNRFELIAVAARRARQIQEYEAAVAKAESNYRNTSTLVLAQARVKNAKGGSKESKIETQLKELRNNPINIFVDNSVTKDKPTVVALREIQEGYVNKEYLDRKDIYDQITEQTNSFEEVDNLVQSTSEPFNEKAFRDAKDDFKSFADDDDFDLDADELFSFINPTDEEDDE
;
A
#
# COMPACT_ATOMS: atom_id res chain seq x y z
N MET A 1 -25.11 -29.74 -23.43
CA MET A 1 -24.02 -29.03 -22.74
C MET A 1 -24.32 -27.55 -22.86
N GLN A 2 -24.51 -26.85 -21.75
CA GLN A 2 -24.63 -25.39 -21.79
C GLN A 2 -23.25 -24.83 -22.09
N ASP A 3 -23.14 -23.99 -23.12
CA ASP A 3 -21.90 -23.30 -23.43
C ASP A 3 -21.59 -22.33 -22.28
N ASN A 4 -20.70 -22.74 -21.38
CA ASN A 4 -20.22 -21.94 -20.24
C ASN A 4 -19.51 -20.62 -20.65
N LYS A 5 -19.44 -20.30 -21.95
CA LYS A 5 -18.87 -19.06 -22.46
C LYS A 5 -19.88 -17.90 -22.51
N THR A 6 -21.18 -18.19 -22.61
CA THR A 6 -22.18 -17.12 -22.81
C THR A 6 -22.96 -16.85 -21.53
N VAL A 7 -22.93 -15.61 -21.08
CA VAL A 7 -23.68 -15.18 -19.89
C VAL A 7 -25.17 -15.32 -20.14
N ASN A 8 -25.86 -16.01 -19.23
CA ASN A 8 -27.30 -16.15 -19.27
C ASN A 8 -27.91 -15.53 -18.00
N ILE A 9 -28.53 -14.36 -18.16
CA ILE A 9 -29.18 -13.63 -17.06
C ILE A 9 -30.25 -14.50 -16.38
N THR A 10 -30.92 -15.39 -17.11
CA THR A 10 -31.91 -16.31 -16.54
C THR A 10 -31.28 -17.27 -15.53
N GLN A 11 -30.03 -17.69 -15.73
CA GLN A 11 -29.32 -18.54 -14.78
C GLN A 11 -28.84 -17.73 -13.57
N ALA A 12 -28.37 -16.50 -13.77
CA ALA A 12 -28.04 -15.59 -12.67
C ALA A 12 -29.27 -15.29 -11.79
N LEU A 13 -30.46 -15.15 -12.39
CA LEU A 13 -31.72 -14.97 -11.65
C LEU A 13 -32.14 -16.20 -10.84
N LYS A 14 -31.66 -17.40 -11.15
CA LYS A 14 -31.87 -18.56 -10.27
C LYS A 14 -31.05 -18.48 -8.98
N ARG A 15 -29.97 -17.70 -8.98
CA ARG A 15 -29.08 -17.49 -7.82
C ARG A 15 -29.53 -16.29 -7.01
N ILE A 16 -29.82 -15.17 -7.68
CA ILE A 16 -30.35 -13.95 -7.06
C ILE A 16 -31.71 -13.65 -7.71
N PRO A 17 -32.84 -14.03 -7.09
CA PRO A 17 -34.16 -13.92 -7.71
C PRO A 17 -34.60 -12.47 -7.89
N ASN A 18 -34.15 -11.56 -7.02
CA ASN A 18 -34.45 -10.15 -7.15
C ASN A 18 -33.57 -9.51 -8.23
N ARG A 19 -34.21 -8.97 -9.28
CA ARG A 19 -33.52 -8.33 -10.41
C ARG A 19 -32.72 -7.09 -10.01
N PHE A 20 -33.28 -6.26 -9.13
CA PHE A 20 -32.59 -5.05 -8.67
C PHE A 20 -31.36 -5.41 -7.84
N GLU A 21 -31.50 -6.42 -6.99
CA GLU A 21 -30.37 -6.93 -6.20
C GLU A 21 -29.30 -7.56 -7.10
N LEU A 22 -29.69 -8.37 -8.09
CA LEU A 22 -28.77 -8.93 -9.07
C LEU A 22 -27.96 -7.83 -9.77
N ILE A 23 -28.63 -6.77 -10.23
CA ILE A 23 -27.97 -5.64 -10.89
C ILE A 23 -27.02 -4.92 -9.92
N ALA A 24 -27.46 -4.68 -8.68
CA ALA A 24 -26.65 -4.00 -7.67
C ALA A 24 -25.39 -4.81 -7.31
N VAL A 25 -25.54 -6.11 -7.06
CA VAL A 25 -24.42 -7.03 -6.75
C VAL A 25 -23.47 -7.14 -7.93
N ALA A 26 -24.00 -7.33 -9.14
CA ALA A 26 -23.18 -7.41 -10.35
C ALA A 26 -22.41 -6.11 -10.62
N ALA A 27 -23.07 -4.95 -10.47
CA ALA A 27 -22.44 -3.64 -10.65
C ALA A 27 -21.34 -3.39 -9.61
N ARG A 28 -21.61 -3.70 -8.34
CA ARG A 28 -20.63 -3.59 -7.25
C ARG A 28 -19.41 -4.45 -7.53
N ARG A 29 -19.62 -5.71 -7.89
CA ARG A 29 -18.54 -6.65 -8.21
C ARG A 29 -17.74 -6.21 -9.44
N ALA A 30 -18.42 -5.76 -10.49
CA ALA A 30 -17.76 -5.26 -11.70
C ALA A 30 -16.86 -4.06 -11.43
N ARG A 31 -17.27 -3.14 -10.53
CA ARG A 31 -16.41 -2.03 -10.08
C ARG A 31 -15.17 -2.51 -9.38
N GLN A 32 -15.26 -3.50 -8.47
CA GLN A 32 -14.08 -4.06 -7.80
C GLN A 32 -13.06 -4.61 -8.81
N ILE A 33 -13.53 -5.34 -9.83
CA ILE A 33 -12.66 -5.87 -10.89
C ILE A 33 -12.02 -4.73 -11.67
N GLN A 34 -12.81 -3.75 -12.10
CA GLN A 34 -12.33 -2.62 -12.88
C GLN A 34 -11.33 -1.74 -12.12
N GLU A 35 -11.58 -1.48 -10.83
CA GLU A 35 -10.68 -0.70 -9.97
C GLU A 35 -9.35 -1.41 -9.75
N TYR A 36 -9.38 -2.73 -9.53
CA TYR A 36 -8.17 -3.53 -9.43
C TYR A 36 -7.37 -3.51 -10.73
N GLU A 37 -8.01 -3.73 -11.88
CA GLU A 37 -7.35 -3.66 -13.19
C GLU A 37 -6.73 -2.28 -13.44
N ALA A 38 -7.44 -1.21 -13.10
CA ALA A 38 -6.95 0.16 -13.24
C ALA A 38 -5.78 0.46 -12.27
N ALA A 39 -5.85 -0.02 -11.04
CA ALA A 39 -4.78 0.14 -10.04
C ALA A 39 -3.50 -0.56 -10.47
N VAL A 40 -3.61 -1.81 -10.95
CA VAL A 40 -2.47 -2.58 -11.50
C VAL A 40 -1.88 -1.86 -12.71
N ALA A 41 -2.69 -1.47 -13.69
CA ALA A 41 -2.21 -0.77 -14.88
C ALA A 41 -1.53 0.57 -14.53
N LYS A 42 -2.07 1.32 -13.56
CA LYS A 42 -1.47 2.57 -13.07
C LYS A 42 -0.12 2.30 -12.39
N ALA A 43 -0.05 1.31 -11.50
CA ALA A 43 1.19 0.93 -10.82
C ALA A 43 2.26 0.46 -11.81
N GLU A 44 1.89 -0.36 -12.80
CA GLU A 44 2.79 -0.82 -13.86
C GLU A 44 3.28 0.34 -14.74
N SER A 45 2.40 1.25 -15.16
CA SER A 45 2.78 2.43 -15.94
C SER A 45 3.71 3.34 -15.15
N ASN A 46 3.39 3.61 -13.89
CA ASN A 46 4.24 4.37 -12.98
C ASN A 46 5.61 3.71 -12.86
N TYR A 47 5.65 2.40 -12.57
CA TYR A 47 6.89 1.64 -12.50
C TYR A 47 7.69 1.72 -13.80
N ARG A 48 7.07 1.61 -14.98
CA ARG A 48 7.76 1.75 -16.28
C ARG A 48 8.33 3.16 -16.49
N ASN A 49 7.59 4.20 -16.11
CA ASN A 49 8.02 5.60 -16.25
C ASN A 49 9.12 5.97 -15.24
N THR A 50 9.07 5.44 -14.02
CA THR A 50 10.07 5.68 -12.96
C THR A 50 11.26 4.70 -13.00
N SER A 51 11.13 3.57 -13.72
CA SER A 51 12.13 2.47 -13.81
C SER A 51 13.47 2.87 -14.41
N THR A 52 13.55 3.90 -15.25
CA THR A 52 14.82 4.28 -15.89
C THR A 52 15.67 5.21 -15.01
N LEU A 53 15.05 6.05 -14.20
CA LEU A 53 15.76 7.07 -13.41
C LEU A 53 15.94 6.65 -11.94
N VAL A 54 14.88 6.14 -11.29
CA VAL A 54 14.93 5.80 -9.86
C VAL A 54 15.64 4.46 -9.63
N LEU A 55 15.40 3.47 -10.48
CA LEU A 55 16.07 2.16 -10.42
C LEU A 55 17.55 2.24 -10.83
N ALA A 56 17.90 3.21 -11.69
CA ALA A 56 19.29 3.56 -11.99
C ALA A 56 19.95 4.33 -10.82
N GLN A 57 19.27 5.31 -10.22
CA GLN A 57 19.80 6.08 -9.10
C GLN A 57 19.90 5.28 -7.80
N ALA A 58 18.95 4.39 -7.51
CA ALA A 58 18.94 3.55 -6.31
C ALA A 58 20.06 2.50 -6.32
N ARG A 59 20.45 1.98 -7.49
CA ARG A 59 21.62 1.10 -7.62
C ARG A 59 22.96 1.83 -7.46
N VAL A 60 23.01 3.13 -7.74
CA VAL A 60 24.25 3.91 -7.72
C VAL A 60 24.59 4.46 -6.33
N LYS A 61 23.61 4.65 -5.42
CA LYS A 61 23.87 5.26 -4.10
C LYS A 61 24.10 4.29 -2.92
N ASN A 62 23.76 3.00 -3.03
CA ASN A 62 23.91 2.05 -1.92
C ASN A 62 24.86 0.89 -2.27
N ALA A 63 26.17 1.14 -2.16
CA ALA A 63 27.19 0.09 -2.26
C ALA A 63 27.42 -0.69 -0.94
N LYS A 64 26.81 -0.27 0.19
CA LYS A 64 26.87 -0.97 1.49
C LYS A 64 25.59 -0.73 2.30
N GLY A 65 24.65 -1.66 2.26
CA GLY A 65 23.38 -1.58 3.00
C GLY A 65 22.20 -1.91 2.07
N GLY A 66 21.38 -2.88 2.47
CA GLY A 66 20.36 -3.51 1.61
C GLY A 66 19.51 -2.51 0.83
N SER A 67 19.20 -2.87 -0.42
CA SER A 67 18.31 -2.11 -1.30
C SER A 67 16.95 -1.95 -0.64
N LYS A 68 16.67 -0.79 -0.05
CA LYS A 68 15.32 -0.42 0.38
C LYS A 68 14.44 -0.35 -0.87
N GLU A 69 13.41 -1.18 -0.95
CA GLU A 69 12.43 -1.15 -2.05
C GLU A 69 11.83 0.26 -2.14
N SER A 70 11.68 0.78 -3.35
CA SER A 70 11.00 2.07 -3.55
C SER A 70 9.51 1.94 -3.22
N LYS A 71 8.85 3.02 -2.78
CA LYS A 71 7.39 3.02 -2.52
C LYS A 71 6.58 2.46 -3.69
N ILE A 72 7.05 2.67 -4.93
CA ILE A 72 6.41 2.17 -6.16
C ILE A 72 6.59 0.66 -6.31
N GLU A 73 7.77 0.12 -6.00
CA GLU A 73 8.03 -1.32 -5.98
C GLU A 73 7.21 -2.02 -4.90
N THR A 74 7.11 -1.42 -3.70
CA THR A 74 6.28 -1.94 -2.60
C THR A 74 4.81 -2.00 -3.02
N GLN A 75 4.26 -0.92 -3.58
CA GLN A 75 2.87 -0.88 -4.06
C GLN A 75 2.59 -1.91 -5.17
N LEU A 76 3.50 -2.06 -6.14
CA LEU A 76 3.33 -3.05 -7.21
C LEU A 76 3.43 -4.49 -6.67
N LYS A 77 4.29 -4.72 -5.69
CA LYS A 77 4.45 -6.00 -5.00
C LYS A 77 3.23 -6.35 -4.17
N GLU A 78 2.65 -5.39 -3.45
CA GLU A 78 1.39 -5.55 -2.70
C GLU A 78 0.23 -5.95 -3.62
N LEU A 79 0.02 -5.21 -4.72
CA LEU A 79 -1.04 -5.51 -5.69
C LEU A 79 -0.89 -6.91 -6.31
N ARG A 80 0.35 -7.35 -6.56
CA ARG A 80 0.62 -8.70 -7.07
C ARG A 80 0.43 -9.79 -6.01
N ASN A 81 0.78 -9.50 -4.75
CA ASN A 81 0.73 -10.47 -3.67
C ASN A 81 -0.68 -10.67 -3.10
N ASN A 82 -1.56 -9.67 -3.21
CA ASN A 82 -2.96 -9.78 -2.82
C ASN A 82 -3.89 -9.45 -4.01
N PRO A 83 -3.97 -10.34 -5.02
CA PRO A 83 -4.81 -10.10 -6.17
C PRO A 83 -6.30 -10.15 -5.81
N ILE A 84 -7.13 -9.39 -6.54
CA ILE A 84 -8.56 -9.65 -6.48
C ILE A 84 -8.83 -11.08 -6.94
N ASN A 85 -9.51 -11.86 -6.10
CA ASN A 85 -9.94 -13.20 -6.49
C ASN A 85 -10.95 -13.08 -7.64
N ILE A 86 -10.58 -13.49 -8.85
CA ILE A 86 -11.49 -13.63 -10.00
C ILE A 86 -11.80 -15.13 -10.11
N PHE A 87 -13.07 -15.51 -9.97
CA PHE A 87 -13.45 -16.93 -9.89
C PHE A 87 -13.67 -17.56 -11.27
N VAL A 88 -13.92 -16.72 -12.26
CA VAL A 88 -14.21 -17.12 -13.64
C VAL A 88 -13.05 -16.70 -14.52
N ASP A 89 -12.46 -17.66 -15.22
CA ASP A 89 -11.38 -17.36 -16.17
C ASP A 89 -11.88 -16.46 -17.32
N ASN A 90 -11.23 -15.31 -17.48
CA ASN A 90 -11.48 -14.33 -18.53
C ASN A 90 -10.31 -14.22 -19.54
N SER A 91 -9.31 -15.10 -19.47
CA SER A 91 -8.11 -15.05 -20.31
C SER A 91 -8.43 -15.21 -21.81
N VAL A 92 -9.42 -16.04 -22.13
CA VAL A 92 -9.79 -16.40 -23.50
C VAL A 92 -10.76 -15.38 -24.12
N THR A 93 -11.79 -14.97 -23.38
CA THR A 93 -12.90 -14.17 -23.93
C THR A 93 -12.72 -12.68 -23.75
N LYS A 94 -11.88 -12.24 -22.79
CA LYS A 94 -11.63 -10.82 -22.49
C LYS A 94 -12.92 -10.01 -22.36
N ASP A 95 -13.90 -10.61 -21.70
CA ASP A 95 -15.20 -10.01 -21.47
C ASP A 95 -15.07 -8.79 -20.55
N LYS A 96 -16.02 -7.86 -20.70
CA LYS A 96 -16.09 -6.67 -19.84
C LYS A 96 -16.32 -7.10 -18.37
N PRO A 97 -15.87 -6.31 -17.37
CA PRO A 97 -16.01 -6.64 -15.95
C PRO A 97 -17.46 -6.96 -15.52
N THR A 98 -18.44 -6.29 -16.13
CA THR A 98 -19.87 -6.55 -15.88
C THR A 98 -20.33 -7.93 -16.32
N VAL A 99 -19.79 -8.43 -17.44
CA VAL A 99 -20.10 -9.76 -17.98
C VAL A 99 -19.41 -10.84 -17.14
N VAL A 100 -18.17 -10.60 -16.70
CA VAL A 100 -17.45 -11.47 -15.77
C VAL A 100 -18.20 -11.58 -14.44
N ALA A 101 -18.61 -10.46 -13.85
CA ALA A 101 -19.39 -10.45 -12.61
C ALA A 101 -20.70 -11.23 -12.72
N LEU A 102 -21.44 -11.09 -13.83
CA LEU A 102 -22.65 -11.87 -14.07
C LEU A 102 -22.36 -13.37 -14.22
N ARG A 103 -21.21 -13.75 -14.79
CA ARG A 103 -20.80 -15.16 -14.87
C ARG A 103 -20.45 -15.73 -13.49
N GLU A 104 -19.73 -14.96 -12.67
CA GLU A 104 -19.41 -15.36 -11.29
C GLU A 104 -20.69 -15.57 -10.45
N ILE A 105 -21.70 -14.70 -10.62
CA ILE A 105 -23.00 -14.85 -9.96
C ILE A 105 -23.77 -16.06 -10.50
N GLN A 106 -23.76 -16.29 -11.82
CA GLN A 106 -24.40 -17.46 -12.45
C GLN A 106 -23.83 -18.77 -11.89
N GLU A 107 -22.50 -18.86 -11.75
CA GLU A 107 -21.81 -20.04 -11.22
C GLU A 107 -21.98 -20.14 -9.69
N GLY A 108 -22.31 -19.04 -9.02
CA GLY A 108 -22.62 -18.99 -7.59
C GLY A 108 -21.42 -18.66 -6.71
N TYR A 109 -20.32 -18.19 -7.29
CA TYR A 109 -19.13 -17.78 -6.54
C TYR A 109 -19.31 -16.43 -5.84
N VAL A 110 -20.14 -15.55 -6.41
CA VAL A 110 -20.40 -14.21 -5.88
C VAL A 110 -21.88 -14.02 -5.62
N ASN A 111 -22.20 -13.55 -4.41
CA ASN A 111 -23.53 -13.11 -4.01
C ASN A 111 -23.39 -11.94 -3.02
N LYS A 112 -24.51 -11.34 -2.61
CA LYS A 112 -24.52 -10.22 -1.67
C LYS A 112 -23.76 -10.55 -0.38
N GLU A 113 -24.07 -11.70 0.21
CA GLU A 113 -23.46 -12.17 1.45
C GLU A 113 -21.93 -12.32 1.34
N TYR A 114 -21.43 -12.82 0.21
CA TYR A 114 -19.99 -12.93 -0.05
C TYR A 114 -19.32 -11.55 -0.09
N LEU A 115 -19.96 -10.57 -0.76
CA LEU A 115 -19.43 -9.20 -0.81
C LEU A 115 -19.43 -8.58 0.58
N ASP A 116 -20.53 -8.70 1.31
CA ASP A 116 -20.66 -8.15 2.67
C ASP A 116 -19.61 -8.75 3.62
N ARG A 117 -19.39 -10.09 3.58
CA ARG A 117 -18.32 -10.74 4.36
C ARG A 117 -16.92 -10.29 3.96
N LYS A 118 -16.70 -10.09 2.65
CA LYS A 118 -15.41 -9.61 2.15
C LYS A 118 -15.13 -8.20 2.66
N ASP A 119 -16.12 -7.31 2.64
CA ASP A 119 -15.94 -5.95 3.16
C ASP A 119 -15.58 -5.95 4.65
N ILE A 120 -16.23 -6.82 5.45
CA ILE A 120 -15.92 -6.99 6.87
C ILE A 120 -14.47 -7.48 7.05
N TYR A 121 -14.04 -8.46 6.24
CA TYR A 121 -12.68 -8.98 6.29
C TYR A 121 -11.65 -7.90 5.91
N ASP A 122 -11.92 -7.15 4.85
CA ASP A 122 -11.05 -6.06 4.39
C ASP A 122 -10.96 -4.97 5.48
N GLN A 123 -12.08 -4.60 6.11
CA GLN A 123 -12.12 -3.64 7.22
C GLN A 123 -11.31 -4.11 8.45
N ILE A 124 -11.46 -5.38 8.84
CA ILE A 124 -10.69 -5.96 9.94
C ILE A 124 -9.19 -5.93 9.60
N THR A 125 -8.82 -6.31 8.38
CA THR A 125 -7.43 -6.34 7.93
C THR A 125 -6.79 -4.95 7.94
N GLU A 126 -7.52 -3.93 7.48
CA GLU A 126 -7.06 -2.54 7.56
C GLU A 126 -6.86 -2.08 9.00
N GLN A 127 -7.79 -2.43 9.90
CA GLN A 127 -7.68 -2.11 11.32
C GLN A 127 -6.47 -2.79 11.96
N THR A 128 -6.26 -4.09 11.72
CA THR A 128 -5.10 -4.82 12.28
C THR A 128 -3.79 -4.24 11.77
N ASN A 129 -3.70 -3.93 10.48
CA ASN A 129 -2.49 -3.32 9.91
C ASN A 129 -2.22 -1.93 10.51
N SER A 130 -3.26 -1.11 10.70
CA SER A 130 -3.11 0.20 11.33
C SER A 130 -2.62 0.11 12.79
N PHE A 131 -3.05 -0.93 13.50
CA PHE A 131 -2.63 -1.17 14.88
C PHE A 131 -1.16 -1.62 14.94
N GLU A 132 -0.74 -2.53 14.07
CA GLU A 132 0.67 -2.95 13.96
C GLU A 132 1.60 -1.78 13.61
N GLU A 133 1.17 -0.87 12.73
CA GLU A 133 1.95 0.31 12.38
C GLU A 133 2.16 1.25 13.59
N VAL A 134 1.11 1.45 14.40
CA VAL A 134 1.20 2.22 15.65
C VAL A 134 2.11 1.53 16.68
N ASP A 135 2.00 0.20 16.84
CA ASP A 135 2.83 -0.56 17.78
C ASP A 135 4.32 -0.46 17.42
N ASN A 136 4.66 -0.62 16.15
CA ASN A 136 6.02 -0.42 15.64
C ASN A 136 6.55 0.99 15.93
N LEU A 137 5.71 2.02 15.81
CA LEU A 137 6.08 3.40 16.11
C LEU A 137 6.35 3.58 17.61
N VAL A 138 5.47 3.09 18.48
CA VAL A 138 5.66 3.14 19.94
C VAL A 138 6.96 2.43 20.33
N GLN A 139 7.25 1.27 19.74
CA GLN A 139 8.47 0.53 20.00
C GLN A 139 9.72 1.31 19.58
N SER A 140 9.67 2.02 18.44
CA SER A 140 10.78 2.88 18.01
C SER A 140 11.05 4.05 18.96
N THR A 141 10.01 4.57 19.63
CA THR A 141 10.16 5.62 20.65
C THR A 141 10.53 5.10 22.03
N SER A 142 10.44 3.79 22.24
CA SER A 142 10.68 3.14 23.54
C SER A 142 12.14 2.77 23.78
N GLU A 143 13.02 2.88 22.78
CA GLU A 143 14.46 2.79 23.04
C GLU A 143 14.88 3.96 23.94
N PRO A 144 15.54 3.69 25.09
CA PRO A 144 16.02 4.76 25.94
C PRO A 144 16.96 5.65 25.13
N PHE A 145 16.78 6.98 25.23
CA PHE A 145 17.60 7.96 24.54
C PHE A 145 19.09 7.64 24.76
N ASN A 146 19.76 7.21 23.69
CA ASN A 146 21.17 6.88 23.74
C ASN A 146 21.98 8.16 23.60
N GLU A 147 22.17 8.85 24.72
CA GLU A 147 22.91 10.12 24.83
C GLU A 147 24.32 10.00 24.23
N LYS A 148 24.95 8.83 24.36
CA LYS A 148 26.27 8.59 23.80
C LYS A 148 26.24 8.56 22.26
N ALA A 149 25.29 7.85 21.67
CA ALA A 149 25.13 7.82 20.21
C ALA A 149 24.77 9.20 19.63
N PHE A 150 24.01 10.01 20.37
CA PHE A 150 23.70 11.38 19.99
C PHE A 150 24.95 12.29 20.04
N ARG A 151 25.78 12.15 21.08
CA ARG A 151 27.06 12.88 21.18
C ARG A 151 28.04 12.47 20.08
N ASP A 152 28.19 11.18 19.82
CA ASP A 152 29.06 10.68 18.75
C ASP A 152 28.60 11.24 17.38
N ALA A 153 27.30 11.30 17.12
CA ALA A 153 26.75 11.90 15.90
C ALA A 153 26.95 13.44 15.82
N LYS A 154 26.92 14.13 16.97
CA LYS A 154 27.20 15.57 17.06
C LYS A 154 28.68 15.86 16.76
N ASP A 155 29.58 15.04 17.29
CA ASP A 155 31.01 15.18 17.10
C ASP A 155 31.41 14.87 15.65
N ASP A 156 30.78 13.87 15.01
CA ASP A 156 30.92 13.60 13.58
C ASP A 156 30.48 14.81 12.73
N PHE A 157 29.35 15.44 13.06
CA PHE A 157 28.88 16.65 12.36
C PHE A 157 29.80 17.85 12.58
N LYS A 158 30.36 18.01 13.78
CA LYS A 158 31.33 19.07 14.10
C LYS A 158 32.62 18.88 13.30
N SER A 159 33.15 17.65 13.26
CA SER A 159 34.34 17.35 12.47
C SER A 159 34.16 17.57 10.97
N PHE A 160 32.94 17.40 10.45
CA PHE A 160 32.61 17.70 9.05
C PHE A 160 32.50 19.20 8.76
N ALA A 161 32.11 20.02 9.74
CA ALA A 161 32.10 21.48 9.62
C ALA A 161 33.52 22.08 9.73
N ASP A 162 34.41 21.40 10.44
CA ASP A 162 35.81 21.80 10.61
C ASP A 162 36.71 21.42 9.40
N ASP A 163 36.24 20.56 8.49
CA ASP A 163 36.91 20.18 7.23
C ASP A 163 36.53 21.14 6.07
N ASP A 164 37.13 22.34 6.09
CA ASP A 164 37.37 23.32 5.01
C ASP A 164 36.17 23.93 4.21
N ASP A 165 36.07 25.27 4.26
CA ASP A 165 35.40 26.27 3.37
C ASP A 165 34.08 26.98 3.80
N PHE A 166 33.56 26.82 5.03
CA PHE A 166 32.46 27.67 5.53
C PHE A 166 32.67 28.12 6.99
N ASP A 167 32.94 29.41 7.21
CA ASP A 167 33.00 30.06 8.53
C ASP A 167 31.59 30.16 9.17
N LEU A 168 31.00 29.03 9.54
CA LEU A 168 29.78 28.98 10.36
C LEU A 168 30.09 28.25 11.65
N ASP A 169 30.19 29.00 12.74
CA ASP A 169 30.39 28.47 14.08
C ASP A 169 29.24 27.52 14.45
N ALA A 170 29.51 26.22 14.42
CA ALA A 170 28.54 25.17 14.75
C ALA A 170 27.99 25.30 16.19
N ASP A 171 28.75 25.96 17.06
CA ASP A 171 28.38 26.24 18.45
C ASP A 171 27.28 27.33 18.55
N GLU A 172 27.09 28.18 17.52
CA GLU A 172 26.01 29.19 17.46
C GLU A 172 24.68 28.57 17.01
N LEU A 173 24.71 27.60 16.09
CA LEU A 173 23.52 26.96 15.49
C LEU A 173 22.71 26.10 16.50
N PHE A 174 23.38 25.52 17.50
CA PHE A 174 22.76 24.64 18.50
C PHE A 174 22.69 25.27 19.90
N SER A 175 22.96 26.57 20.03
CA SER A 175 22.74 27.33 21.28
C SER A 175 21.25 27.60 21.59
N PHE A 176 20.32 26.98 20.83
CA PHE A 176 18.89 27.13 21.03
C PHE A 176 18.43 26.44 22.33
N ILE A 177 18.54 27.21 23.41
CA ILE A 177 17.77 27.17 24.66
C ILE A 177 17.71 25.80 25.34
N ASN A 178 18.52 25.63 26.39
CA ASN A 178 18.23 24.66 27.45
C ASN A 178 16.89 25.05 28.09
N PRO A 179 15.83 24.22 28.03
CA PRO A 179 14.53 24.57 28.61
C PRO A 179 14.46 24.31 30.12
N THR A 180 15.60 24.23 30.83
CA THR A 180 15.65 23.73 32.22
C THR A 180 16.51 24.53 33.20
N ASP A 181 16.91 25.75 32.86
CA ASP A 181 17.38 26.69 33.89
C ASP A 181 16.19 27.58 34.32
N GLU A 182 15.20 26.99 34.99
CA GLU A 182 14.36 27.75 35.93
C GLU A 182 15.21 27.94 37.19
N GLU A 183 15.81 29.13 37.34
CA GLU A 183 16.39 29.57 38.60
C GLU A 183 15.23 29.76 39.60
N ASP A 184 15.24 28.94 40.66
CA ASP A 184 14.50 29.18 41.89
C ASP A 184 15.05 30.49 42.53
N ASP A 185 14.35 31.60 42.32
CA ASP A 185 14.59 32.85 43.06
C ASP A 185 14.04 32.71 44.50
N GLU A 186 14.95 32.84 45.47
CA GLU A 186 14.73 32.95 46.92
C GLU A 186 14.09 34.28 47.35
#